data_AF-A0A2A4RVL4-F1
#
_entry.id   AF-A0A2A4RVL4-F1
#
_cell.length_a   1.000
_cell.length_b   1.000
_cell.length_c   1.000
_cell.angle_alpha   90.00
_cell.angle_beta   90.00
_cell.angle_gamma   90.00
#
_symmetry.space_group_name_H-M   'P 1'
#
loop_
_entity.id
_entity.type
_entity.pdbx_description
1 polymer ?
#
loop_
_entity_poly.entity_id
_entity_poly.type
_entity_poly.pdbx_seq_one_letter_code
_entity_poly.pdbx_strand_id
1 'polypeptide(L)'
;MLGHSVWEGTVTYKLQTIIDNVSKLKPSVLADINQVIVASGHEVAKKKPGETLRTRCDSLVVETDVHYPTDINLLWDAMRKVIELTGKACENESLSDWRQHRFNLKQLKKRYRKAQKIKHSSSRDEAKKTARSEAVHQAYRNYWLEAERLIEKIDHTIMKLARLGKVFEVEKIEHYIKHAERQV
;
A
#
# COMPACT_ATOMS: atom_id res chain seq x y z
N MET A 1 7.83 -20.58 -1.18
CA MET A 1 6.78 -21.42 -1.79
C MET A 1 7.42 -22.35 -2.81
N LEU A 2 6.94 -23.59 -2.96
CA LEU A 2 7.44 -24.59 -3.92
C LEU A 2 7.09 -24.27 -5.40
N GLY A 3 6.99 -23.00 -5.78
CA GLY A 3 6.84 -22.58 -7.19
C GLY A 3 5.43 -22.66 -7.78
N HIS A 4 4.38 -22.90 -7.00
CA HIS A 4 3.00 -22.83 -7.50
C HIS A 4 2.52 -21.39 -7.65
N SER A 5 1.71 -21.13 -8.68
CA SER A 5 1.00 -19.86 -8.80
C SER A 5 0.07 -19.68 -7.60
N VAL A 6 0.09 -18.49 -7.00
CA VAL A 6 -0.59 -18.15 -5.73
C VAL A 6 -2.13 -18.31 -5.80
N TRP A 7 -2.69 -18.59 -6.97
CA TRP A 7 -4.11 -18.42 -7.27
C TRP A 7 -4.88 -19.72 -7.54
N GLU A 8 -4.22 -20.87 -7.73
CA GLU A 8 -4.88 -22.17 -7.94
C GLU A 8 -4.19 -23.27 -7.10
N GLY A 9 -4.42 -23.27 -5.79
CA GLY A 9 -3.80 -24.23 -4.86
C GLY A 9 -4.64 -25.49 -4.63
N THR A 10 -4.87 -26.32 -5.65
CA THR A 10 -5.44 -27.68 -5.45
C THR A 10 -4.38 -28.72 -5.08
N VAL A 11 -3.10 -28.37 -5.23
CA VAL A 11 -1.98 -29.28 -4.97
C VAL A 11 -1.66 -29.30 -3.47
N THR A 12 -1.89 -30.45 -2.85
CA THR A 12 -1.52 -30.71 -1.46
C THR A 12 -0.31 -31.65 -1.41
N TYR A 13 0.56 -31.42 -0.43
CA TYR A 13 1.73 -32.27 -0.19
C TYR A 13 1.59 -32.95 1.16
N LYS A 14 1.97 -34.23 1.24
CA LYS A 14 2.06 -34.94 2.51
C LYS A 14 3.15 -34.28 3.37
N LEU A 15 2.87 -34.14 4.67
CA LEU A 15 3.78 -33.48 5.62
C LEU A 15 5.19 -34.08 5.58
N GLN A 16 5.30 -35.41 5.58
CA GLN A 16 6.60 -36.09 5.53
C GLN A 16 7.39 -35.75 4.26
N THR A 17 6.72 -35.62 3.12
CA THR A 17 7.36 -35.24 1.85
C THR A 17 7.94 -33.83 1.91
N ILE A 18 7.28 -32.90 2.60
CA ILE A 18 7.83 -31.55 2.82
C ILE A 18 9.05 -31.65 3.73
N ILE A 19 8.94 -32.35 4.85
CA ILE A 19 10.04 -32.50 5.82
C ILE A 19 11.26 -33.11 5.13
N ASP A 20 11.12 -34.22 4.43
CA ASP A 20 12.24 -34.97 3.85
C ASP A 20 12.97 -34.22 2.74
N ASN A 21 12.31 -33.27 2.07
CA ASN A 21 12.88 -32.54 0.95
C ASN A 21 13.31 -31.12 1.32
N VAL A 22 12.49 -30.39 2.07
CA VAL A 22 12.82 -29.01 2.46
C VAL A 22 13.89 -29.00 3.55
N SER A 23 13.89 -29.96 4.48
CA SER A 23 14.94 -30.03 5.52
C SER A 23 16.34 -30.29 4.97
N LYS A 24 16.46 -30.80 3.74
CA LYS A 24 17.73 -30.96 3.03
C LYS A 24 18.33 -29.63 2.57
N LEU A 25 17.51 -28.58 2.43
CA LEU A 25 17.95 -27.22 2.08
C LEU A 25 18.54 -26.49 3.30
N LYS A 26 19.61 -27.06 3.87
CA LYS A 26 20.35 -26.45 4.96
C LYS A 26 21.03 -25.16 4.48
N PRO A 27 21.36 -24.21 5.39
CA PRO A 27 22.07 -22.99 5.02
C PRO A 27 23.35 -23.22 4.20
N SER A 28 24.11 -24.28 4.53
CA SER A 28 25.30 -24.66 3.78
C SER A 28 24.98 -25.10 2.34
N VAL A 29 23.96 -25.92 2.16
CA VAL A 29 23.52 -26.39 0.83
C VAL A 29 23.01 -25.21 -0.01
N LEU A 30 22.28 -24.28 0.59
CA LEU A 30 21.85 -23.06 -0.09
C LEU A 30 23.05 -22.17 -0.49
N ALA A 31 24.08 -22.08 0.36
CA ALA A 31 25.30 -21.38 0.04
C ALA A 31 26.03 -22.05 -1.14
N ASP A 32 26.12 -23.38 -1.15
CA ASP A 32 26.74 -24.15 -2.25
C ASP A 32 25.98 -23.94 -3.56
N ILE A 33 24.65 -24.02 -3.54
CA ILE A 33 23.80 -23.70 -4.69
C ILE A 33 24.05 -22.27 -5.18
N ASN A 34 24.15 -21.31 -4.27
CA ASN A 34 24.43 -19.92 -4.63
C ASN A 34 25.81 -19.79 -5.31
N GLN A 35 26.84 -20.49 -4.83
CA GLN A 35 28.16 -20.49 -5.48
C GLN A 35 28.09 -21.02 -6.92
N VAL A 36 27.36 -22.11 -7.15
CA VAL A 36 27.15 -22.66 -8.51
C VAL A 36 26.43 -21.65 -9.40
N ILE A 37 25.35 -21.03 -8.91
CA ILE A 37 24.60 -20.01 -9.66
C ILE A 37 25.47 -18.81 -10.01
N VAL A 38 26.28 -18.31 -9.06
CA VAL A 38 27.18 -17.18 -9.28
C VAL A 38 28.28 -17.53 -10.29
N ALA A 39 28.86 -18.73 -10.20
CA ALA A 39 29.85 -19.21 -11.15
C ALA A 39 29.27 -19.29 -12.57
N SER A 40 28.11 -19.91 -12.75
CA SER A 40 27.42 -19.95 -14.05
C SER A 40 26.99 -18.56 -14.53
N GLY A 41 26.55 -17.69 -13.61
CA GLY A 41 26.20 -16.30 -13.90
C GLY A 41 27.40 -15.51 -14.44
N HIS A 42 28.61 -15.75 -13.93
CA HIS A 42 29.83 -15.14 -14.46
C HIS A 42 30.16 -15.60 -15.89
N GLU A 43 29.85 -16.84 -16.26
CA GLU A 43 30.03 -17.32 -17.63
C GLU A 43 29.07 -16.63 -18.60
N VAL A 44 27.80 -16.46 -18.19
CA VAL A 44 26.77 -15.81 -19.01
C VAL A 44 26.97 -14.30 -19.12
N ALA A 45 27.36 -13.64 -18.02
CA ALA A 45 27.44 -12.18 -17.96
C ALA A 45 28.74 -11.59 -18.53
N LYS A 46 29.82 -12.37 -18.63
CA LYS A 46 31.11 -11.86 -19.13
C LYS A 46 31.16 -11.90 -20.66
N LYS A 47 31.55 -10.77 -21.26
CA LYS A 47 31.86 -10.70 -22.70
C LYS A 47 33.29 -11.19 -23.03
N LYS A 48 34.20 -11.22 -22.05
CA LYS A 48 35.59 -11.70 -22.17
C LYS A 48 36.07 -12.45 -20.92
N PRO A 49 36.84 -13.55 -21.06
CA PRO A 49 37.38 -14.29 -19.92
C PRO A 49 38.40 -13.44 -19.13
N GLY A 50 38.30 -13.45 -17.80
CA GLY A 50 39.21 -12.74 -16.89
C GLY A 50 38.77 -11.32 -16.46
N GLU A 51 37.71 -10.76 -17.04
CA GLU A 51 37.22 -9.43 -16.65
C GLU A 51 36.44 -9.48 -15.30
N THR A 52 36.71 -8.51 -14.41
CA THR A 52 36.03 -8.37 -13.11
C THR A 52 34.63 -7.79 -13.32
N LEU A 53 33.59 -8.46 -12.79
CA LEU A 53 32.21 -7.99 -12.90
C LEU A 53 32.01 -6.74 -12.05
N ARG A 54 31.84 -5.58 -12.70
CA ARG A 54 31.47 -4.32 -12.01
C ARG A 54 29.96 -4.22 -11.93
N THR A 55 29.37 -4.69 -10.82
CA THR A 55 27.94 -4.54 -10.56
C THR A 55 27.69 -3.33 -9.66
N ARG A 56 26.56 -2.65 -9.90
CA ARG A 56 25.95 -1.77 -8.90
C ARG A 56 24.89 -2.60 -8.19
N CYS A 57 25.09 -2.89 -6.92
CA CYS A 57 24.06 -3.49 -6.08
C CYS A 57 23.30 -2.36 -5.39
N ASP A 58 22.09 -2.07 -5.85
CA ASP A 58 21.15 -1.28 -5.07
C ASP A 58 20.61 -2.19 -3.96
N SER A 59 21.27 -2.20 -2.80
CA SER A 59 20.78 -2.93 -1.63
C SER A 59 19.62 -2.17 -1.01
N LEU A 60 18.46 -2.82 -0.90
CA LEU A 60 17.34 -2.30 -0.13
C LEU A 60 17.52 -2.69 1.34
N VAL A 61 17.53 -1.72 2.24
CA VAL A 61 17.33 -1.99 3.67
C VAL A 61 15.86 -2.39 3.83
N VAL A 62 15.62 -3.66 4.14
CA VAL A 62 14.31 -4.16 4.53
C VAL A 62 14.20 -3.99 6.05
N GLU A 63 13.07 -3.41 6.48
CA GLU A 63 12.72 -2.96 7.83
C GLU A 63 13.20 -1.56 8.25
N THR A 64 12.77 -0.56 7.50
CA THR A 64 12.43 0.73 8.11
C THR A 64 10.98 1.01 7.74
N ASP A 65 10.14 1.43 8.69
CA ASP A 65 8.88 2.09 8.37
C ASP A 65 9.24 3.30 7.48
N VAL A 66 9.10 3.15 6.16
CA VAL A 66 9.52 4.14 5.16
C VAL A 66 8.74 5.45 5.34
N HIS A 67 7.64 5.41 6.11
CA HIS A 67 6.77 6.53 6.42
C HIS A 67 6.72 6.75 7.94
N TYR A 68 6.87 8.00 8.37
CA TYR A 68 6.46 8.43 9.71
C TYR A 68 5.00 8.00 9.95
N PRO A 69 4.61 7.59 11.18
CA PRO A 69 3.33 6.90 11.44
C PRO A 69 2.07 7.64 10.96
N THR A 70 2.17 8.94 10.68
CA THR A 70 1.15 9.78 10.06
C THR A 70 1.68 10.45 8.77
N ASP A 71 1.27 9.97 7.59
CA ASP A 71 1.59 10.52 6.28
C ASP A 71 0.31 10.70 5.44
N ILE A 72 0.13 11.90 4.86
CA ILE A 72 -1.00 12.22 3.97
C ILE A 72 -1.07 11.30 2.73
N ASN A 73 0.04 10.68 2.32
CA ASN A 73 0.08 9.70 1.25
C ASN A 73 -0.58 8.39 1.68
N LEU A 74 -0.29 7.92 2.89
CA LEU A 74 -0.91 6.72 3.46
C LEU A 74 -2.41 6.93 3.65
N LEU A 75 -2.82 8.12 4.13
CA LEU A 75 -4.24 8.49 4.20
C LEU A 75 -4.89 8.44 2.81
N TRP A 76 -4.22 8.94 1.77
CA TRP A 76 -4.74 8.90 0.40
C TRP A 76 -4.91 7.46 -0.10
N ASP A 77 -3.93 6.59 0.15
CA ASP A 77 -3.99 5.21 -0.29
C ASP A 77 -5.07 4.40 0.42
N ALA A 78 -5.20 4.58 1.74
CA ALA A 78 -6.28 3.99 2.52
C ALA A 78 -7.64 4.49 2.01
N MET A 79 -7.86 5.81 1.99
CA MET A 79 -9.14 6.40 1.56
C MET A 79 -9.53 6.01 0.13
N ARG A 80 -8.55 5.95 -0.80
CA ARG A 80 -8.80 5.49 -2.17
C ARG A 80 -9.34 4.07 -2.18
N LYS A 81 -8.74 3.17 -1.40
CA LYS A 81 -9.20 1.77 -1.30
C LYS A 81 -10.56 1.67 -0.64
N VAL A 82 -10.78 2.36 0.47
CA VAL A 82 -12.09 2.35 1.16
C VAL A 82 -13.19 2.83 0.21
N ILE A 83 -13.04 4.00 -0.43
CA ILE A 83 -14.06 4.55 -1.33
C ILE A 83 -14.32 3.65 -2.55
N GLU A 84 -13.28 3.06 -3.15
CA GLU A 84 -13.43 2.14 -4.28
C GLU A 84 -14.16 0.85 -3.88
N LEU A 85 -13.81 0.28 -2.73
CA LEU A 85 -14.43 -0.96 -2.22
C LEU A 85 -15.89 -0.73 -1.84
N THR A 86 -16.17 0.33 -1.08
CA THR A 86 -17.54 0.69 -0.70
C THR A 86 -18.40 1.00 -1.92
N GLY A 87 -17.86 1.74 -2.90
CA GLY A 87 -18.56 2.02 -4.16
C GLY A 87 -18.95 0.76 -4.91
N LYS A 88 -18.01 -0.18 -5.08
CA LYS A 88 -18.27 -1.47 -5.76
C LYS A 88 -19.25 -2.35 -4.99
N ALA A 89 -19.12 -2.43 -3.67
CA ALA A 89 -20.04 -3.19 -2.84
C ALA A 89 -21.48 -2.64 -2.97
N CYS A 90 -21.65 -1.32 -2.96
CA CYS A 90 -22.95 -0.71 -3.20
C CYS A 90 -23.48 -0.95 -4.62
N GLU A 91 -22.63 -0.90 -5.66
CA GLU A 91 -23.04 -1.20 -7.03
C GLU A 91 -23.57 -2.62 -7.17
N ASN A 92 -22.91 -3.60 -6.57
CA ASN A 92 -23.32 -5.01 -6.58
C ASN A 92 -24.67 -5.22 -5.89
N GLU A 93 -24.95 -4.49 -4.82
CA GLU A 93 -26.21 -4.58 -4.07
C GLU A 93 -27.27 -3.57 -4.55
N SER A 94 -27.05 -2.88 -5.68
CA SER A 94 -27.96 -1.86 -6.22
C SER A 94 -28.27 -0.70 -5.24
N LEU A 95 -27.36 -0.41 -4.31
CA LEU A 95 -27.47 0.66 -3.32
C LEU A 95 -27.11 2.02 -3.94
N SER A 96 -27.98 3.01 -3.73
CA SER A 96 -27.82 4.35 -4.30
C SER A 96 -26.77 5.22 -3.63
N ASP A 97 -26.36 4.86 -2.42
CA ASP A 97 -25.58 5.68 -1.48
C ASP A 97 -24.21 6.12 -2.04
N TRP A 98 -23.61 5.31 -2.93
CA TRP A 98 -22.27 5.53 -3.49
C TRP A 98 -22.20 5.65 -5.01
N ARG A 99 -23.31 6.02 -5.67
CA ARG A 99 -23.33 6.30 -7.12
C ARG A 99 -22.28 7.34 -7.56
N GLN A 100 -21.93 8.28 -6.68
CA GLN A 100 -20.94 9.33 -6.93
C GLN A 100 -19.56 9.05 -6.30
N HIS A 101 -19.24 7.79 -5.95
CA HIS A 101 -17.96 7.46 -5.30
C HIS A 101 -16.74 7.96 -6.12
N ARG A 102 -16.79 7.86 -7.46
CA ARG A 102 -15.74 8.37 -8.36
C ARG A 102 -15.56 9.89 -8.27
N PHE A 103 -16.66 10.62 -8.08
CA PHE A 103 -16.62 12.07 -7.90
C PHE A 103 -16.00 12.42 -6.54
N ASN A 104 -16.44 11.75 -5.47
CA ASN A 104 -15.87 11.93 -4.12
C ASN A 104 -14.36 11.66 -4.10
N LEU A 105 -13.93 10.57 -4.75
CA LEU A 105 -12.53 10.22 -4.88
C LEU A 105 -11.72 11.31 -5.62
N LYS A 106 -12.27 11.87 -6.70
CA LYS A 106 -11.64 13.00 -7.42
C LYS A 106 -11.54 14.26 -6.55
N GLN A 107 -12.58 14.60 -5.79
CA GLN A 107 -12.56 15.75 -4.89
C GLN A 107 -11.54 15.58 -3.77
N LEU A 108 -11.49 14.39 -3.16
CA LEU A 108 -10.49 14.06 -2.15
C LEU A 108 -9.07 14.15 -2.73
N LYS A 109 -8.84 13.59 -3.93
CA LYS A 109 -7.55 13.68 -4.64
C LYS A 109 -7.13 15.12 -4.88
N LYS A 110 -8.06 16.01 -5.23
CA LYS A 110 -7.76 17.43 -5.44
C LYS A 110 -7.25 18.10 -4.15
N ARG A 111 -7.89 17.81 -3.01
CA ARG A 111 -7.48 18.30 -1.70
C ARG A 111 -6.11 17.74 -1.29
N TYR A 112 -5.91 16.43 -1.41
CA TYR A 112 -4.62 15.78 -1.21
C TYR A 112 -3.51 16.43 -2.05
N ARG A 113 -3.72 16.65 -3.35
CA ARG A 113 -2.73 17.30 -4.22
C ARG A 113 -2.43 18.74 -3.82
N LYS A 114 -3.41 19.46 -3.28
CA LYS A 114 -3.20 20.81 -2.73
C LYS A 114 -2.30 20.75 -1.49
N ALA A 115 -2.59 19.85 -0.55
CA ALA A 115 -1.79 19.64 0.66
C ALA A 115 -0.35 19.16 0.33
N GLN A 116 -0.19 18.29 -0.67
CA GLN A 116 1.12 17.79 -1.11
C GLN A 116 1.98 18.90 -1.75
N LYS A 117 1.37 19.78 -2.55
CA LYS A 117 2.10 20.79 -3.34
C LYS A 117 2.35 22.10 -2.61
N ILE A 118 1.55 22.43 -1.59
CA ILE A 118 1.73 23.68 -0.85
C ILE A 118 3.06 23.64 -0.09
N LYS A 119 3.82 24.74 -0.16
CA LYS A 119 5.12 24.91 0.49
C LYS A 119 5.10 26.13 1.40
N HIS A 120 5.87 26.07 2.48
CA HIS A 120 6.14 27.21 3.34
C HIS A 120 6.86 28.33 2.55
N SER A 121 6.72 29.56 3.05
CA SER A 121 7.37 30.72 2.44
C SER A 121 8.86 30.74 2.76
N SER A 122 9.69 31.09 1.78
CA SER A 122 11.11 31.38 1.96
C SER A 122 11.41 32.88 2.14
N SER A 123 10.37 33.72 2.20
CA SER A 123 10.51 35.18 2.36
C SER A 123 11.13 35.54 3.72
N ARG A 124 11.82 36.68 3.80
CA ARG A 124 12.33 37.25 5.06
C ARG A 124 11.26 37.98 5.89
N ASP A 125 10.13 38.29 5.26
CA ASP A 125 9.00 38.99 5.88
C ASP A 125 8.16 38.02 6.73
N GLU A 126 8.11 38.27 8.04
CA GLU A 126 7.42 37.40 8.99
C GLU A 126 5.90 37.36 8.78
N ALA A 127 5.26 38.46 8.36
CA ALA A 127 3.83 38.46 8.07
C ALA A 127 3.49 37.54 6.88
N LYS A 128 4.38 37.46 5.89
CA LYS A 128 4.23 36.55 4.74
C LYS A 128 4.50 35.09 5.13
N LYS A 129 5.42 34.83 6.06
CA LYS A 129 5.67 33.47 6.56
C LYS A 129 4.48 32.94 7.35
N THR A 130 3.94 33.72 8.27
CA THR A 130 2.79 33.33 9.12
C THR A 130 1.55 33.08 8.27
N ALA A 131 1.19 34.01 7.38
CA ALA A 131 0.06 33.83 6.47
C ALA A 131 0.21 32.58 5.58
N ARG A 132 1.44 32.30 5.12
CA ARG A 132 1.70 31.10 4.31
C ARG A 132 1.63 29.83 5.13
N SER A 133 2.13 29.82 6.36
CA SER A 133 2.04 28.67 7.27
C SER A 133 0.59 28.34 7.59
N GLU A 134 -0.23 29.36 7.83
CA GLU A 134 -1.66 29.17 8.06
C GLU A 134 -2.37 28.58 6.84
N ALA A 135 -2.01 29.03 5.63
CA ALA A 135 -2.52 28.45 4.40
C ALA A 135 -2.09 26.97 4.21
N VAL A 136 -0.88 26.60 4.65
CA VAL A 136 -0.42 25.21 4.68
C VAL A 136 -1.31 24.41 5.63
N HIS A 137 -1.42 24.82 6.89
CA HIS A 137 -2.24 24.11 7.88
C HIS A 137 -3.70 23.97 7.44
N GLN A 138 -4.28 25.03 6.85
CA GLN A 138 -5.64 24.97 6.34
C GLN A 138 -5.79 23.99 5.17
N ALA A 139 -4.79 23.84 4.31
CA ALA A 139 -4.83 22.86 3.23
C ALA A 139 -4.86 21.42 3.77
N TYR A 140 -4.09 21.14 4.83
CA TYR A 140 -4.09 19.85 5.51
C TYR A 140 -5.42 19.60 6.23
N ARG A 141 -5.91 20.56 7.03
CA ARG A 141 -7.22 20.46 7.70
C ARG A 141 -8.36 20.21 6.73
N ASN A 142 -8.39 20.93 5.60
CA ASN A 142 -9.42 20.72 4.57
C ASN A 142 -9.37 19.32 3.94
N TYR A 143 -8.18 18.73 3.82
CA TYR A 143 -8.01 17.37 3.31
C TYR A 143 -8.48 16.36 4.36
N TRP A 144 -8.06 16.54 5.60
CA TRP A 144 -8.38 15.71 6.75
C TRP A 144 -9.88 15.66 7.05
N LEU A 145 -10.53 16.82 7.20
CA LEU A 145 -11.97 16.93 7.45
C LEU A 145 -12.82 16.26 6.36
N GLU A 146 -12.35 16.29 5.10
CA GLU A 146 -13.06 15.58 4.04
C GLU A 146 -12.89 14.06 4.17
N ALA A 147 -11.71 13.60 4.58
CA ALA A 147 -11.48 12.18 4.81
C ALA A 147 -12.38 11.66 5.94
N GLU A 148 -12.42 12.36 7.08
CA GLU A 148 -13.31 12.05 8.22
C GLU A 148 -14.78 11.98 7.78
N ARG A 149 -15.28 13.03 7.11
CA ARG A 149 -16.66 13.06 6.60
C ARG A 149 -16.99 11.88 5.68
N LEU A 150 -16.02 11.41 4.92
CA LEU A 150 -16.19 10.24 4.06
C LEU A 150 -16.16 8.94 4.86
N ILE A 151 -15.29 8.81 5.86
CA ILE A 151 -15.24 7.65 6.76
C ILE A 151 -16.57 7.49 7.49
N GLU A 152 -17.11 8.56 8.09
CA GLU A 152 -18.42 8.53 8.78
C GLU A 152 -19.53 8.03 7.84
N LYS A 153 -19.52 8.49 6.59
CA LYS A 153 -20.47 8.02 5.57
C LYS A 153 -20.27 6.53 5.26
N ILE A 154 -19.03 6.06 5.21
CA ILE A 154 -18.69 4.66 4.94
C ILE A 154 -19.17 3.80 6.11
N ASP A 155 -19.03 4.22 7.36
CA ASP A 155 -19.49 3.47 8.53
C ASP A 155 -20.99 3.20 8.47
N HIS A 156 -21.79 4.23 8.15
CA HIS A 156 -23.22 4.05 7.91
C HIS A 156 -23.53 3.06 6.77
N THR A 157 -22.66 3.00 5.78
CA THR A 157 -22.81 2.09 4.63
C THR A 157 -22.43 0.67 4.99
N ILE A 158 -21.37 0.48 5.79
CA ILE A 158 -20.96 -0.81 6.33
C ILE A 158 -22.09 -1.44 7.13
N MET A 159 -22.78 -0.66 7.99
CA MET A 159 -23.93 -1.17 8.74
C MET A 159 -25.05 -1.70 7.82
N LYS A 160 -25.27 -1.08 6.65
CA LYS A 160 -26.23 -1.56 5.66
C LYS A 160 -25.76 -2.83 4.97
N LEU A 161 -24.49 -2.87 4.54
CA LEU A 161 -23.89 -4.05 3.89
C LEU A 161 -23.84 -5.26 4.83
N ALA A 162 -23.56 -5.04 6.12
CA ALA A 162 -23.58 -6.08 7.14
C ALA A 162 -24.98 -6.69 7.30
N ARG A 163 -26.05 -5.87 7.29
CA ARG A 163 -27.44 -6.34 7.33
C ARG A 163 -27.83 -7.16 6.09
N LEU A 164 -27.17 -6.94 4.96
CA LEU A 164 -27.34 -7.72 3.73
C LEU A 164 -26.48 -8.99 3.70
N GLY A 165 -25.76 -9.30 4.78
CA GLY A 165 -24.92 -10.49 4.88
C GLY A 165 -23.59 -10.41 4.10
N LYS A 166 -23.16 -9.21 3.69
CA LYS A 166 -21.93 -8.98 2.91
C LYS A 166 -20.68 -8.92 3.80
N VAL A 167 -20.48 -9.96 4.61
CA VAL A 167 -19.46 -10.02 5.67
C VAL A 167 -18.04 -9.83 5.11
N PHE A 168 -17.74 -10.44 3.97
CA PHE A 168 -16.42 -10.37 3.34
C PHE A 168 -16.09 -8.97 2.80
N GLU A 169 -17.06 -8.31 2.17
CA GLU A 169 -16.92 -6.93 1.71
C GLU A 169 -16.74 -5.97 2.89
N VAL A 170 -17.53 -6.16 3.96
CA VAL A 170 -17.42 -5.37 5.19
C VAL A 170 -16.03 -5.50 5.81
N GLU A 171 -15.55 -6.73 6.03
CA GLU A 171 -14.24 -6.97 6.63
C GLU A 171 -13.11 -6.33 5.81
N LYS A 172 -13.18 -6.42 4.47
CA LYS A 172 -12.23 -5.75 3.58
C LYS A 172 -12.27 -4.24 3.69
N ILE A 173 -13.44 -3.63 3.79
CA ILE A 173 -13.58 -2.18 3.91
C ILE A 173 -13.05 -1.74 5.28
N GLU A 174 -13.44 -2.41 6.36
CA GLU A 174 -12.97 -2.14 7.73
C GLU A 174 -11.46 -2.25 7.87
N HIS A 175 -10.83 -3.22 7.20
CA HIS A 175 -9.37 -3.34 7.16
C HIS A 175 -8.69 -2.05 6.68
N TYR A 176 -9.20 -1.43 5.60
CA TYR A 176 -8.64 -0.18 5.10
C TYR A 176 -9.09 1.06 5.86
N ILE A 177 -10.25 1.01 6.54
CA ILE A 177 -10.65 2.10 7.47
C ILE A 177 -9.67 2.21 8.62
N LYS A 178 -9.27 1.09 9.24
CA LYS A 178 -8.24 1.10 10.29
C LYS A 178 -6.93 1.75 9.84
N HIS A 179 -6.55 1.53 8.58
CA HIS A 179 -5.40 2.21 7.99
C HIS A 179 -5.63 3.71 7.81
N ALA A 180 -6.85 4.14 7.43
CA ALA A 180 -7.18 5.57 7.30
C ALA A 180 -7.24 6.27 8.66
N GLU A 181 -7.91 5.68 9.65
CA GLU A 181 -8.05 6.20 11.02
C GLU A 181 -6.70 6.35 11.71
N ARG A 182 -5.73 5.47 11.43
CA ARG A 182 -4.36 5.64 11.96
C ARG A 182 -3.68 6.94 11.48
N GLN A 183 -4.12 7.50 10.37
CA GLN A 183 -3.53 8.70 9.75
C GLN A 183 -4.31 9.99 10.06
N VAL A 184 -5.46 9.86 10.70
CA VAL A 184 -6.39 10.93 11.13
C VAL A 184 -6.06 11.26 12.58
#